data_AF-A0A3S4UR13-F1
#
_entry.id   AF-A0A3S4UR13-F1
#
_cell.length_a   1.000
_cell.length_b   1.000
_cell.length_c   1.000
_cell.angle_alpha   90.00
_cell.angle_beta   90.00
_cell.angle_gamma   90.00
#
_symmetry.space_group_name_H-M   'P 1'
#
loop_
_entity.id
_entity.type
_entity.pdbx_description
1 polymer ?
#
loop_
_entity_poly.entity_id
_entity_poly.type
_entity_poly.pdbx_seq_one_letter_code
_entity_poly.pdbx_strand_id
1 'polypeptide(L)'
;MKHIHILGICGTFMGGVAMIAKQMGYKVTGSDTNVYPPMSIFLQEQGIDIIPNYDVDQLQPAPDMVIIGNALKRGNPCVEYVLENSLPYTSGPQWLHDNLLRNRWVLAVSGTHGKTTTTGMLTWILEQNGLKPGFLIGGIAGNFGTSARLGESNFFVIEADEYDTAFFDKRSKFVHYNPKTLIINNISFDHADILMI
;
A
#
# COMPACT_ATOMS: atom_id res chain seq x y z
N MET A 1 9.08 -19.69 -3.60
CA MET A 1 8.69 -18.27 -3.73
C MET A 1 7.52 -18.06 -2.79
N LYS A 2 7.56 -17.07 -1.89
CA LYS A 2 6.44 -16.82 -0.96
C LYS A 2 5.26 -16.22 -1.72
N HIS A 3 4.04 -16.62 -1.39
CA HIS A 3 2.79 -16.18 -1.98
C HIS A 3 2.04 -15.26 -1.03
N ILE A 4 1.78 -14.03 -1.48
CA ILE A 4 0.88 -13.10 -0.80
C ILE A 4 -0.43 -12.97 -1.60
N HIS A 5 -1.54 -12.93 -0.88
CA HIS A 5 -2.85 -12.63 -1.45
C HIS A 5 -3.38 -11.33 -0.85
N ILE A 6 -3.75 -10.35 -1.69
CA ILE A 6 -4.17 -9.02 -1.25
C ILE A 6 -5.68 -8.86 -1.45
N LEU A 7 -6.43 -8.67 -0.36
CA LEU A 7 -7.86 -8.34 -0.41
C LEU A 7 -8.04 -6.81 -0.49
N GLY A 8 -8.74 -6.32 -1.52
CA GLY A 8 -8.86 -4.90 -1.85
C GLY A 8 -7.67 -4.37 -2.66
N ILE A 9 -7.18 -5.17 -3.61
CA ILE A 9 -5.93 -4.90 -4.34
C ILE A 9 -6.02 -3.69 -5.29
N CYS A 10 -7.22 -3.31 -5.75
CA CYS A 10 -7.37 -2.23 -6.74
C CYS A 10 -7.31 -0.82 -6.12
N GLY A 11 -7.24 -0.68 -4.79
CA GLY A 11 -7.00 0.61 -4.16
C GLY A 11 -5.57 1.10 -4.43
N THR A 12 -5.36 2.40 -4.68
CA THR A 12 -4.04 2.93 -5.09
C THR A 12 -2.89 2.54 -4.18
N PHE A 13 -3.10 2.61 -2.85
CA PHE A 13 -2.10 2.17 -1.88
C PHE A 13 -1.83 0.67 -1.96
N MET A 14 -2.89 -0.15 -2.01
CA MET A 14 -2.77 -1.61 -2.02
C MET A 14 -2.16 -2.12 -3.33
N GLY A 15 -2.51 -1.50 -4.46
CA GLY A 15 -1.85 -1.74 -5.75
C GLY A 15 -0.36 -1.38 -5.69
N GLY A 16 -0.01 -0.27 -5.05
CA GLY A 16 1.39 0.10 -4.80
C GLY A 16 2.14 -0.93 -3.94
N VAL A 17 1.51 -1.45 -2.89
CA VAL A 17 2.05 -2.54 -2.07
C VAL A 17 2.23 -3.83 -2.90
N ALA A 18 1.25 -4.17 -3.74
CA ALA A 18 1.31 -5.32 -4.63
C ALA A 18 2.50 -5.24 -5.60
N MET A 19 2.70 -4.05 -6.19
CA MET A 19 3.82 -3.73 -7.06
C MET A 19 5.18 -3.91 -6.39
N ILE A 20 5.32 -3.33 -5.20
CA ILE A 20 6.55 -3.45 -4.41
C ILE A 20 6.82 -4.90 -4.05
N ALA A 21 5.80 -5.65 -3.61
CA ALA A 21 5.94 -7.06 -3.28
C ALA A 21 6.37 -7.90 -4.48
N LYS A 22 5.79 -7.64 -5.66
CA LYS A 22 6.21 -8.30 -6.90
C LYS A 22 7.68 -8.02 -7.22
N GLN A 23 8.12 -6.76 -7.11
CA GLN A 23 9.52 -6.36 -7.31
C GLN A 23 10.48 -6.97 -6.27
N MET A 24 9.99 -7.25 -5.05
CA MET A 24 10.74 -7.98 -4.02
C MET A 24 10.78 -9.51 -4.23
N GLY A 25 10.14 -10.02 -5.29
CA GLY A 25 10.16 -11.43 -5.65
C GLY A 25 9.07 -12.28 -4.97
N TYR A 26 7.99 -11.67 -4.49
CA TYR A 26 6.80 -12.42 -4.04
C TYR A 26 5.92 -12.84 -5.21
N LYS A 27 5.25 -14.00 -5.09
CA LYS A 27 4.07 -14.30 -5.90
C LYS A 27 2.94 -13.47 -5.33
N VAL A 28 2.33 -12.62 -6.15
CA VAL A 28 1.27 -11.71 -5.72
C VAL A 28 0.01 -12.03 -6.49
N THR A 29 -1.05 -12.32 -5.77
CA THR A 29 -2.42 -12.37 -6.28
C THR A 29 -3.26 -11.40 -5.45
N GLY A 30 -4.42 -11.01 -5.93
CA GLY A 30 -5.37 -10.31 -5.08
C GLY A 30 -6.74 -10.18 -5.68
N SER A 31 -7.65 -9.63 -4.89
CA SER A 31 -9.05 -9.61 -5.23
C SER A 31 -9.71 -8.31 -4.87
N ASP A 32 -10.70 -7.93 -5.67
CA ASP A 32 -11.47 -6.70 -5.49
C ASP A 32 -12.86 -6.84 -6.14
N THR A 33 -13.85 -6.14 -5.63
CA THR A 33 -15.16 -6.00 -6.30
C THR A 33 -15.07 -5.13 -7.54
N ASN A 34 -14.15 -4.17 -7.54
CA ASN A 34 -14.05 -3.13 -8.57
C ASN A 34 -12.84 -3.39 -9.48
N VAL A 35 -12.89 -4.48 -10.24
CA VAL A 35 -11.85 -4.81 -11.23
C VAL A 35 -12.17 -4.12 -12.56
N TYR A 36 -11.79 -2.84 -12.68
CA TYR A 36 -11.96 -2.07 -13.91
C TYR A 36 -10.72 -1.21 -14.23
N PRO A 37 -10.54 -0.76 -15.48
CA PRO A 37 -9.40 0.08 -15.87
C PRO A 37 -9.42 1.46 -15.18
N PRO A 38 -8.27 2.10 -14.90
CA PRO A 38 -6.93 1.74 -15.37
C PRO A 38 -6.18 0.78 -14.44
N MET A 39 -6.60 0.63 -13.18
CA MET A 39 -5.82 -0.11 -12.17
C MET A 39 -5.70 -1.60 -12.49
N SER A 40 -6.79 -2.23 -12.97
CA SER A 40 -6.78 -3.65 -13.34
C SER A 40 -5.77 -3.96 -14.45
N ILE A 41 -5.77 -3.17 -15.51
CA ILE A 41 -4.81 -3.28 -16.62
C ILE A 41 -3.40 -3.06 -16.09
N PHE A 42 -3.19 -1.99 -15.31
CA PHE A 42 -1.89 -1.65 -14.76
C PHE A 42 -1.29 -2.80 -13.93
N LEU A 43 -2.06 -3.41 -13.03
CA LEU A 43 -1.58 -4.53 -12.21
C LEU A 43 -1.34 -5.80 -13.05
N GLN A 44 -2.19 -6.08 -14.04
CA GLN A 44 -2.02 -7.21 -14.97
C GLN A 44 -0.75 -7.08 -15.81
N GLU A 45 -0.45 -5.88 -16.33
CA GLU A 45 0.80 -5.58 -17.07
C GLU A 45 2.05 -5.83 -16.23
N GLN A 46 1.92 -5.79 -14.90
CA GLN A 46 2.99 -6.04 -13.94
C GLN A 46 3.02 -7.52 -13.49
N GLY A 47 2.21 -8.37 -14.12
CA GLY A 47 2.13 -9.81 -13.87
C GLY A 47 1.51 -10.15 -12.51
N ILE A 48 0.55 -9.34 -12.05
CA ILE A 48 -0.20 -9.57 -10.82
C ILE A 48 -1.60 -10.08 -11.19
N ASP A 49 -1.94 -11.27 -10.70
CA ASP A 49 -3.24 -11.88 -10.96
C ASP A 49 -4.32 -11.23 -10.10
N ILE A 50 -5.36 -10.69 -10.75
CA ILE A 50 -6.49 -10.04 -10.09
C ILE A 50 -7.73 -10.92 -10.27
N ILE A 51 -8.35 -11.28 -9.16
CA ILE A 51 -9.54 -12.13 -9.11
C ILE A 51 -10.74 -11.25 -8.73
N PRO A 52 -11.81 -11.22 -9.53
CA PRO A 52 -12.97 -10.40 -9.22
C PRO A 52 -13.74 -10.95 -8.01
N ASN A 53 -14.33 -10.05 -7.24
CA ASN A 53 -15.13 -10.33 -6.04
C ASN A 53 -14.33 -10.99 -4.90
N TYR A 54 -15.03 -11.60 -3.94
CA TYR A 54 -14.45 -12.14 -2.71
C TYR A 54 -14.93 -13.56 -2.45
N ASP A 55 -14.56 -14.47 -3.35
CA ASP A 55 -14.90 -15.89 -3.27
C ASP A 55 -13.79 -16.67 -2.55
N VAL A 56 -14.16 -17.54 -1.61
CA VAL A 56 -13.21 -18.27 -0.73
C VAL A 56 -12.23 -19.14 -1.51
N ASP A 57 -12.63 -19.67 -2.66
CA ASP A 57 -11.80 -20.53 -3.50
C ASP A 57 -10.51 -19.83 -3.97
N GLN A 58 -10.48 -18.49 -3.97
CA GLN A 58 -9.28 -17.72 -4.31
C GLN A 58 -8.16 -17.80 -3.27
N LEU A 59 -8.47 -18.27 -2.06
CA LEU A 59 -7.53 -18.52 -0.98
C LEU A 59 -7.05 -19.98 -0.99
N GLN A 60 -7.32 -20.72 -2.08
CA GLN A 60 -6.87 -22.10 -2.27
C GLN A 60 -5.97 -22.19 -3.53
N PRO A 61 -4.73 -22.70 -3.42
CA PRO A 61 -4.06 -23.11 -2.18
C PRO A 61 -3.83 -21.93 -1.23
N ALA A 62 -3.68 -22.23 0.07
CA ALA A 62 -3.49 -21.23 1.10
C ALA A 62 -2.26 -20.36 0.81
N PRO A 63 -2.41 -19.01 0.76
CA PRO A 63 -1.27 -18.11 0.64
C PRO A 63 -0.43 -18.12 1.92
N ASP A 64 0.86 -17.78 1.82
CA ASP A 64 1.74 -17.64 2.99
C ASP A 64 1.36 -16.44 3.87
N MET A 65 0.66 -15.45 3.29
CA MET A 65 0.17 -14.25 3.96
C MET A 65 -1.00 -13.63 3.21
N VAL A 66 -2.04 -13.23 3.93
CA VAL A 66 -3.13 -12.40 3.41
C VAL A 66 -2.95 -10.95 3.86
N ILE A 67 -2.90 -10.01 2.92
CA ILE A 67 -2.88 -8.59 3.23
C ILE A 67 -4.30 -8.04 3.05
N ILE A 68 -4.87 -7.50 4.12
CA ILE A 68 -6.24 -7.00 4.14
C ILE A 68 -6.22 -5.48 4.02
N GLY A 69 -6.84 -4.96 2.95
CA GLY A 69 -7.03 -3.52 2.73
C GLY A 69 -8.09 -2.90 3.64
N ASN A 70 -8.02 -1.58 3.81
CA ASN A 70 -8.88 -0.84 4.75
C ASN A 70 -10.39 -0.87 4.41
N ALA A 71 -10.75 -1.08 3.14
CA ALA A 71 -12.16 -1.16 2.73
C ALA A 71 -12.88 -2.43 3.21
N LEU A 72 -12.12 -3.44 3.65
CA LEU A 72 -12.65 -4.75 4.04
C LEU A 72 -13.07 -4.73 5.51
N LYS A 73 -14.12 -5.49 5.81
CA LYS A 73 -14.71 -5.62 7.16
C LYS A 73 -15.25 -7.03 7.38
N ARG A 74 -15.60 -7.34 8.64
CA ARG A 74 -16.32 -8.56 9.00
C ARG A 74 -17.60 -8.72 8.17
N GLY A 75 -17.97 -9.96 7.90
CA GLY A 75 -19.05 -10.34 6.98
C GLY A 75 -18.62 -10.46 5.52
N ASN A 76 -17.41 -10.04 5.15
CA ASN A 76 -16.83 -10.38 3.85
C ASN A 76 -16.43 -11.87 3.84
N PRO A 77 -16.83 -12.68 2.84
CA PRO A 77 -16.61 -14.14 2.86
C PRO A 77 -15.13 -14.53 2.99
N CYS A 78 -14.23 -13.82 2.31
CA CYS A 78 -12.80 -14.09 2.39
C CYS A 78 -12.20 -13.66 3.73
N VAL A 79 -12.67 -12.54 4.31
CA VAL A 79 -12.22 -12.12 5.64
C VAL A 79 -12.66 -13.12 6.70
N GLU A 80 -13.91 -13.58 6.67
CA GLU A 80 -14.37 -14.60 7.62
C GLU A 80 -13.56 -15.90 7.46
N TYR A 81 -13.34 -16.36 6.23
CA TYR A 81 -12.54 -17.56 5.99
C TYR A 81 -11.11 -17.46 6.52
N VAL A 82 -10.43 -16.32 6.32
CA VAL A 82 -9.08 -16.06 6.85
C VAL A 82 -9.05 -16.19 8.37
N LEU A 83 -10.06 -15.63 9.05
CA LEU A 83 -10.16 -15.66 10.50
C LEU A 83 -10.51 -17.06 11.02
N GLU A 84 -11.50 -17.72 10.43
CA GLU A 84 -11.97 -19.05 10.82
C GLU A 84 -10.89 -20.13 10.65
N ASN A 85 -10.06 -20.00 9.61
CA ASN A 85 -8.99 -20.96 9.30
C ASN A 85 -7.62 -20.51 9.83
N SER A 86 -7.56 -19.42 10.59
CA SER A 86 -6.32 -18.87 11.17
C SER A 86 -5.21 -18.68 10.14
N LEU A 87 -5.56 -18.25 8.91
CA LEU A 87 -4.57 -17.95 7.90
C LEU A 87 -3.73 -16.74 8.36
N PRO A 88 -2.40 -16.72 8.12
CA PRO A 88 -1.59 -15.56 8.46
C PRO A 88 -2.10 -14.32 7.74
N TYR A 89 -2.41 -13.25 8.47
CA TYR A 89 -2.88 -12.01 7.88
C TYR A 89 -2.28 -10.76 8.54
N THR A 90 -2.25 -9.66 7.79
CA THR A 90 -1.80 -8.36 8.28
C THR A 90 -2.42 -7.22 7.45
N SER A 91 -2.19 -5.98 7.87
CA SER A 91 -2.59 -4.78 7.10
C SER A 91 -1.52 -4.41 6.07
N GLY A 92 -1.93 -3.68 5.02
CA GLY A 92 -0.99 -3.16 4.02
C GLY A 92 0.15 -2.31 4.64
N PRO A 93 -0.14 -1.31 5.48
CA PRO A 93 0.88 -0.50 6.14
C PRO A 93 1.84 -1.31 7.02
N GLN A 94 1.33 -2.26 7.82
CA GLN A 94 2.16 -3.10 8.67
C GLN A 94 3.06 -4.03 7.83
N TRP A 95 2.51 -4.65 6.78
CA TRP A 95 3.30 -5.47 5.86
C TRP A 95 4.44 -4.65 5.23
N LEU A 96 4.13 -3.44 4.75
CA LEU A 96 5.11 -2.56 4.12
C LEU A 96 6.21 -2.15 5.12
N HIS A 97 5.84 -1.86 6.37
CA HIS A 97 6.79 -1.60 7.45
C HIS A 97 7.76 -2.76 7.68
N ASP A 98 7.21 -3.94 7.94
CA ASP A 98 8.00 -5.11 8.38
C ASP A 98 8.88 -5.67 7.27
N ASN A 99 8.43 -5.58 6.02
CA ASN A 99 9.14 -6.15 4.88
C ASN A 99 10.04 -5.15 4.17
N LEU A 100 9.81 -3.84 4.31
CA LEU A 100 10.56 -2.82 3.58
C LEU A 100 10.99 -1.63 4.44
N LEU A 101 10.03 -0.88 4.99
CA LEU A 101 10.32 0.48 5.49
C LEU A 101 11.27 0.50 6.69
N ARG A 102 11.19 -0.49 7.60
CA ARG A 102 12.05 -0.54 8.79
C ARG A 102 13.54 -0.55 8.49
N ASN A 103 13.94 -0.98 7.29
CA ASN A 103 15.33 -1.08 6.84
C ASN A 103 15.73 0.08 5.89
N ARG A 104 14.85 1.06 5.67
CA ARG A 104 15.08 2.18 4.76
C ARG A 104 15.18 3.50 5.53
N TRP A 105 15.75 4.51 4.89
CA TRP A 105 15.58 5.91 5.27
C TRP A 105 14.26 6.41 4.70
N VAL A 106 13.22 6.40 5.52
CA VAL A 106 11.88 6.78 5.11
C VAL A 106 11.72 8.30 5.18
N LEU A 107 11.35 8.90 4.05
CA LEU A 107 10.90 10.28 3.93
C LEU A 107 9.38 10.29 3.78
N ALA A 108 8.68 10.62 4.86
CA ALA A 108 7.23 10.65 4.90
C ALA A 108 6.71 12.07 4.66
N VAL A 109 5.71 12.21 3.79
CA VAL A 109 5.04 13.48 3.50
C VAL A 109 3.60 13.41 4.01
N SER A 110 3.30 14.17 5.07
CA SER A 110 1.98 14.26 5.69
C SER A 110 1.36 15.65 5.50
N GLY A 111 0.08 15.75 5.85
CA GLY A 111 -0.68 16.99 5.88
C GLY A 111 -2.00 16.87 5.13
N THR A 112 -2.95 17.76 5.41
CA THR A 112 -4.30 17.67 4.82
C THR A 112 -4.25 17.78 3.30
N HIS A 113 -3.47 18.72 2.77
CA HIS A 113 -3.40 19.01 1.34
C HIS A 113 -1.98 18.89 0.76
N GLY A 114 -1.91 18.60 -0.54
CA GLY A 114 -0.66 18.65 -1.32
C GLY A 114 0.33 17.51 -1.07
N LYS A 115 -0.06 16.47 -0.33
CA LYS A 115 0.78 15.29 -0.06
C LYS A 115 1.34 14.70 -1.34
N THR A 116 0.46 14.39 -2.30
CA THR A 116 0.84 13.77 -3.58
C THR A 116 1.81 14.62 -4.40
N THR A 117 1.55 15.92 -4.50
CA THR A 117 2.42 16.86 -5.21
C THR A 117 3.81 16.94 -4.55
N THR A 118 3.87 17.15 -3.24
CA THR A 118 5.14 17.25 -2.50
C THR A 118 5.92 15.94 -2.56
N THR A 119 5.24 14.79 -2.44
CA THR A 119 5.87 13.45 -2.53
C THR A 119 6.46 13.21 -3.91
N GLY A 120 5.74 13.57 -4.97
CA GLY A 120 6.24 13.50 -6.34
C GLY A 120 7.47 14.41 -6.56
N MET A 121 7.42 15.66 -6.10
CA MET A 121 8.54 16.60 -6.19
C MET A 121 9.77 16.10 -5.44
N LEU A 122 9.60 15.64 -4.19
CA LEU A 122 10.68 15.10 -3.38
C LEU A 122 11.33 13.88 -4.04
N THR A 123 10.50 12.94 -4.53
CA THR A 123 10.97 11.75 -5.23
C THR A 123 11.75 12.13 -6.49
N TRP A 124 11.26 13.11 -7.26
CA TRP A 124 11.94 13.58 -8.47
C TRP A 124 13.29 14.24 -8.17
N ILE A 125 13.37 15.08 -7.15
CA ILE A 125 14.64 15.72 -6.73
C ILE A 125 15.68 14.64 -6.38
N LEU A 126 15.30 13.63 -5.61
CA LEU A 126 16.19 12.52 -5.26
C LEU A 126 16.62 11.72 -6.50
N GLU A 127 15.69 11.43 -7.42
CA GLU A 127 16.01 10.75 -8.69
C GLU A 127 17.01 11.54 -9.53
N GLN A 128 16.81 12.85 -9.70
CA GLN A 128 17.69 13.72 -10.50
C GLN A 128 19.10 13.85 -9.91
N ASN A 129 19.26 13.57 -8.62
CA ASN A 129 20.57 13.50 -7.96
C ASN A 129 21.18 12.09 -7.98
N GLY A 130 20.64 11.18 -8.80
CA GLY A 130 21.17 9.82 -8.95
C GLY A 130 20.92 8.91 -7.75
N LEU A 131 20.06 9.33 -6.81
CA LEU A 131 19.82 8.57 -5.57
C LEU A 131 18.81 7.43 -5.76
N LYS A 132 18.11 7.32 -6.90
CA LYS A 132 17.23 6.19 -7.24
C LYS A 132 16.34 5.68 -6.09
N PRO A 133 15.54 6.55 -5.44
CA PRO A 133 14.75 6.18 -4.28
C PRO A 133 13.64 5.18 -4.62
N GLY A 134 13.25 4.39 -3.63
CA GLY A 134 11.95 3.73 -3.64
C GLY A 134 10.85 4.73 -3.31
N PHE A 135 9.63 4.47 -3.78
CA PHE A 135 8.50 5.33 -3.44
C PHE A 135 7.16 4.60 -3.47
N LEU A 136 6.20 5.16 -2.74
CA LEU A 136 4.78 4.85 -2.84
C LEU A 136 3.98 6.16 -2.75
N ILE A 137 3.36 6.52 -3.87
CA ILE A 137 2.63 7.78 -4.11
C ILE A 137 1.15 7.42 -4.34
N GLY A 138 0.23 8.23 -3.80
CA GLY A 138 -1.23 8.07 -3.87
C GLY A 138 -1.82 8.29 -5.27
N GLY A 139 -0.98 8.43 -6.29
CA GLY A 139 -1.33 8.59 -7.69
C GLY A 139 -0.15 8.26 -8.61
N ILE A 140 -0.40 8.20 -9.92
CA ILE A 140 0.67 7.99 -10.91
C ILE A 140 1.52 9.25 -10.97
N ALA A 141 2.79 9.14 -10.60
CA ALA A 141 3.71 10.26 -10.72
C ALA A 141 4.12 10.41 -12.19
N GLY A 142 3.75 11.54 -12.82
CA GLY A 142 3.93 11.76 -14.26
C GLY A 142 5.36 11.54 -14.77
N ASN A 143 6.36 11.91 -13.98
CA ASN A 143 7.77 11.73 -14.33
C ASN A 143 8.24 10.26 -14.31
N PHE A 144 7.48 9.36 -13.68
CA PHE A 144 7.85 7.95 -13.49
C PHE A 144 6.91 6.96 -14.18
N GLY A 145 5.68 7.38 -14.52
CA GLY A 145 4.66 6.50 -15.14
C GLY A 145 4.13 5.40 -14.20
N THR A 146 4.48 5.43 -12.91
CA THR A 146 4.01 4.49 -11.88
C THR A 146 3.71 5.22 -10.57
N SER A 147 2.88 4.61 -9.73
CA SER A 147 2.59 5.07 -8.36
C SER A 147 3.53 4.45 -7.31
N ALA A 148 4.23 3.36 -7.63
CA ALA A 148 5.12 2.70 -6.70
C ALA A 148 6.34 2.06 -7.36
N ARG A 149 7.47 2.07 -6.65
CA ARG A 149 8.73 1.45 -7.05
C ARG A 149 9.55 1.08 -5.81
N LEU A 150 10.16 -0.09 -5.81
CA LEU A 150 11.00 -0.58 -4.71
C LEU A 150 12.26 0.29 -4.51
N GLY A 151 12.83 0.76 -5.61
CA GLY A 151 14.05 1.57 -5.65
C GLY A 151 15.33 0.77 -5.42
N GLU A 152 16.46 1.39 -5.71
CA GLU A 152 17.79 0.78 -5.59
C GLU A 152 18.54 1.27 -4.34
N SER A 153 18.22 2.47 -3.84
CA SER A 153 18.93 3.06 -2.69
C SER A 153 18.20 2.91 -1.37
N ASN A 154 18.87 3.26 -0.27
CA ASN A 154 18.28 3.21 1.06
C ASN A 154 17.11 4.20 1.26
N PHE A 155 16.88 5.16 0.36
CA PHE A 155 15.80 6.13 0.51
C PHE A 155 14.46 5.56 0.06
N PHE A 156 13.42 5.80 0.86
CA PHE A 156 12.05 5.46 0.50
C PHE A 156 11.12 6.65 0.77
N VAL A 157 10.45 7.15 -0.27
CA VAL A 157 9.54 8.30 -0.18
C VAL A 157 8.10 7.81 -0.13
N ILE A 158 7.32 8.24 0.86
CA ILE A 158 5.94 7.76 1.04
C ILE A 158 4.98 8.88 1.44
N GLU A 159 3.77 8.84 0.89
CA GLU A 159 2.66 9.64 1.40
C GLU A 159 2.20 9.11 2.77
N ALA A 160 2.33 9.94 3.79
CA ALA A 160 1.84 9.67 5.14
C ALA A 160 0.41 10.17 5.29
N ASP A 161 -0.49 9.24 5.05
CA ASP A 161 -1.93 9.45 5.04
C ASP A 161 -2.56 9.12 6.41
N GLU A 162 -3.53 9.93 6.81
CA GLU A 162 -4.13 9.96 8.15
C GLU A 162 -5.24 8.91 8.38
N TYR A 163 -5.74 8.29 7.32
CA TYR A 163 -6.82 7.30 7.39
C TYR A 163 -6.42 6.02 8.15
N ASP A 164 -7.44 5.28 8.61
CA ASP A 164 -7.32 3.98 9.26
C ASP A 164 -6.45 2.98 8.47
N THR A 165 -5.74 2.13 9.20
CA THR A 165 -4.84 1.09 8.66
C THR A 165 -5.61 -0.13 8.14
N ALA A 166 -6.54 -0.66 8.93
CA ALA A 166 -7.46 -1.75 8.58
C ALA A 166 -8.61 -1.84 9.59
N PHE A 167 -9.63 -2.68 9.34
CA PHE A 167 -10.73 -2.84 10.30
C PHE A 167 -10.28 -3.32 11.70
N PHE A 168 -9.14 -4.02 11.78
CA PHE A 168 -8.53 -4.54 13.00
C PHE A 168 -7.37 -3.68 13.52
N ASP A 169 -7.01 -2.59 12.84
CA ASP A 169 -6.02 -1.62 13.30
C ASP A 169 -6.50 -0.19 13.00
N LYS A 170 -7.03 0.46 14.03
CA LYS A 170 -7.59 1.82 13.97
C LYS A 170 -6.54 2.92 14.08
N ARG A 171 -5.26 2.58 14.16
CA ARG A 171 -4.20 3.59 14.12
C ARG A 171 -4.05 4.09 12.67
N SER A 172 -3.74 5.37 12.52
CA SER A 172 -3.42 5.94 11.22
C SER A 172 -2.21 5.25 10.59
N LYS A 173 -2.22 5.10 9.26
CA LYS A 173 -1.16 4.41 8.51
C LYS A 173 0.24 4.95 8.82
N PHE A 174 0.36 6.27 9.05
CA PHE A 174 1.64 6.93 9.32
C PHE A 174 2.39 6.35 10.54
N VAL A 175 1.68 5.80 11.53
CA VAL A 175 2.29 5.21 12.73
C VAL A 175 3.18 4.02 12.37
N HIS A 176 2.87 3.33 11.27
CA HIS A 176 3.64 2.19 10.78
C HIS A 176 4.89 2.61 10.02
N TYR A 177 5.05 3.87 9.60
CA TYR A 177 6.11 4.20 8.63
C TYR A 177 7.47 4.52 9.26
N ASN A 178 7.52 4.79 10.57
CA ASN A 178 8.73 5.12 11.33
C ASN A 178 9.71 6.05 10.56
N PRO A 179 9.26 7.25 10.14
CA PRO A 179 10.04 8.10 9.26
C PRO A 179 11.30 8.65 9.91
N LYS A 180 12.40 8.70 9.16
CA LYS A 180 13.62 9.45 9.54
C LYS A 180 13.56 10.91 9.10
N THR A 181 12.69 11.21 8.14
CA THR A 181 12.40 12.58 7.71
C THR A 181 10.89 12.70 7.55
N LEU A 182 10.27 13.59 8.33
CA LEU A 182 8.84 13.86 8.27
C LEU A 182 8.62 15.28 7.75
N ILE A 183 7.86 15.40 6.66
CA ILE A 183 7.38 16.67 6.14
C ILE A 183 5.93 16.81 6.56
N ILE A 184 5.61 17.86 7.30
CA ILE A 184 4.22 18.24 7.61
C ILE A 184 3.88 19.42 6.70
N ASN A 185 3.17 19.16 5.59
CA ASN A 185 2.82 20.20 4.62
C ASN A 185 1.93 21.28 5.23
N ASN A 186 0.85 20.86 5.89
CA ASN A 186 -0.15 21.70 6.53
C ASN A 186 -0.98 20.85 7.49
N ILE A 187 -1.61 21.50 8.47
CA ILE A 187 -2.59 20.89 9.37
C ILE A 187 -3.84 21.74 9.27
N SER A 188 -4.93 21.16 8.79
CA SER A 188 -6.23 21.80 8.69
C SER A 188 -7.32 20.85 9.16
N PHE A 189 -8.36 21.41 9.77
CA PHE A 189 -9.49 20.64 10.24
C PHE A 189 -10.42 20.31 9.07
N ASP A 190 -10.20 19.15 8.44
CA ASP A 190 -10.93 18.71 7.24
C ASP A 190 -11.51 17.28 7.40
N HIS A 191 -10.87 16.44 8.22
CA HIS A 191 -11.30 15.06 8.52
C HIS A 191 -11.95 14.94 9.91
N ALA A 192 -12.99 15.75 10.15
CA ALA A 192 -13.73 15.77 11.41
C ALA A 192 -14.40 14.43 11.76
N ASP A 193 -14.56 13.55 10.77
CA ASP A 193 -15.13 12.20 10.86
C ASP A 193 -14.12 11.12 11.28
N ILE A 194 -12.81 11.40 11.21
CA ILE A 194 -11.73 10.43 11.48
C ILE A 194 -10.89 10.84 12.71
N LEU A 195 -10.69 12.14 12.94
CA LEU A 195 -9.89 12.66 14.07
C LEU A 195 -10.64 13.80 14.78
N MET A 196 -11.07 13.57 16.03
CA MET A 196 -11.29 14.65 16.99
C MET A 196 -9.96 14.92 17.69
N ILE A 197 -9.51 16.17 17.65
CA ILE A 197 -8.41 16.67 18.50
C ILE A 197 -8.95 16.87 19.91
#